data_AF-A0A2E3Q0B4-F1
#
_entry.id   AF-A0A2E3Q0B4-F1
#
_cell.length_a   1.000
_cell.length_b   1.000
_cell.length_c   1.000
_cell.angle_alpha   90.00
_cell.angle_beta   90.00
_cell.angle_gamma   90.00
#
_symmetry.space_group_name_H-M   'P 1'
#
loop_
_entity.id
_entity.type
_entity.pdbx_description
1 polymer ?
#
loop_
_entity_poly.entity_id
_entity_poly.type
_entity_poly.pdbx_seq_one_letter_code
_entity_poly.pdbx_strand_id
1 'polypeptide(L)'
;MTGSIDIASSPSLMAVVHLDPVLTLPIVLVLGVLGIWYWRRMGRGSVPPIRRRLRRTGLLLGGAGLVFITAAVSFLDPAVQQAAYLIAWLAVLFVVLAAVLVAVMDAAVTIRLHQKSVERQLVRDALRLRGAIRNEGGDSESDSSRPEG
;
A
#
# COMPACT_ATOMS: atom_id res chain seq x y z
N MET A 1 -27.09 33.92 47.11
CA MET A 1 -27.30 33.78 45.65
C MET A 1 -25.94 33.52 45.01
N THR A 2 -25.50 32.27 45.03
CA THR A 2 -24.27 31.79 44.40
C THR A 2 -24.73 30.90 43.25
N GLY A 3 -24.62 31.42 42.03
CA GLY A 3 -24.92 30.66 40.83
C GLY A 3 -23.93 29.50 40.71
N SER A 4 -24.42 28.28 40.90
CA SER A 4 -23.78 27.08 40.40
C SER A 4 -23.68 27.21 38.89
N ILE A 5 -22.47 27.44 38.39
CA ILE A 5 -22.20 27.31 36.96
C ILE A 5 -22.33 25.82 36.67
N ASP A 6 -23.50 25.40 36.19
CA ASP A 6 -23.72 24.08 35.63
C ASP A 6 -22.79 23.91 34.41
N ILE A 7 -21.62 23.32 34.63
CA ILE A 7 -20.75 22.78 33.55
C ILE A 7 -21.35 21.44 33.08
N ALA A 8 -22.66 21.41 32.86
CA ALA A 8 -23.43 20.20 32.62
C ALA A 8 -24.13 20.27 31.27
N SER A 9 -23.33 20.35 30.21
CA SER A 9 -23.65 19.78 28.89
C SER A 9 -22.55 20.17 27.90
N SER A 10 -21.38 19.56 28.02
CA SER A 10 -20.56 19.42 26.81
C SER A 10 -21.33 18.44 25.92
N PRO A 11 -21.87 18.86 24.76
CA PRO A 11 -22.40 17.90 23.81
C PRO A 11 -21.25 16.94 23.51
N SER A 12 -21.48 15.64 23.70
CA SER A 12 -20.50 14.60 23.42
C SER A 12 -20.15 14.67 21.94
N LEU A 13 -19.10 15.42 21.60
CA LEU A 13 -18.48 15.50 20.27
C LEU A 13 -17.76 14.20 19.90
N MET A 14 -17.99 13.10 20.63
CA MET A 14 -17.57 11.78 20.23
C MET A 14 -18.73 11.15 19.46
N ALA A 15 -18.59 11.05 18.14
CA ALA A 15 -19.46 10.21 17.35
C ALA A 15 -19.41 8.79 17.93
N VAL A 16 -20.50 8.37 18.58
CA VAL A 16 -20.63 7.02 19.15
C VAL A 16 -20.90 6.08 17.99
N VAL A 17 -19.86 5.37 17.56
CA VAL A 17 -19.98 4.32 16.56
C VAL A 17 -20.04 3.00 17.31
N HIS A 18 -21.25 2.61 17.73
CA HIS A 18 -21.53 1.29 18.28
C HIS A 18 -22.24 0.44 17.23
N LEU A 19 -21.55 -0.59 16.76
CA LEU A 19 -22.14 -1.61 15.91
C LEU A 19 -22.17 -2.93 16.67
N ASP A 20 -23.33 -3.57 16.63
CA ASP A 20 -23.53 -4.89 17.23
C ASP A 20 -22.45 -5.89 16.74
N PRO A 21 -21.72 -6.56 17.65
CA PRO A 21 -20.77 -7.61 17.32
C PRO A 21 -21.33 -8.67 16.36
N VAL A 22 -22.64 -8.95 16.42
CA VAL A 22 -23.31 -9.92 15.55
C VAL A 22 -23.21 -9.52 14.07
N LEU A 23 -23.16 -8.22 13.77
CA LEU A 23 -23.01 -7.71 12.41
C LEU A 23 -21.54 -7.59 11.99
N THR A 24 -20.65 -7.23 12.92
CA THR A 24 -19.24 -6.98 12.58
C THR A 24 -18.42 -8.26 12.46
N LEU A 25 -18.66 -9.26 13.32
CA LEU A 25 -17.96 -10.55 13.29
C LEU A 25 -18.05 -11.30 11.96
N PRO A 26 -19.21 -11.46 11.30
CA PRO A 26 -19.28 -12.15 10.01
C PRO A 26 -18.52 -11.40 8.91
N ILE A 27 -18.54 -10.06 8.91
CA ILE A 27 -17.78 -9.25 7.97
C ILE A 27 -16.27 -9.47 8.18
N VAL A 28 -15.82 -9.43 9.43
CA VAL A 28 -14.42 -9.67 9.80
C VAL A 28 -13.97 -11.08 9.43
N LEU A 29 -14.84 -12.07 9.65
CA LEU A 29 -14.58 -13.46 9.27
C LEU A 29 -14.38 -13.57 7.75
N VAL A 30 -15.28 -13.01 6.95
CA VAL A 30 -15.21 -13.02 5.49
C VAL A 30 -13.94 -12.33 5.00
N LEU A 31 -13.63 -11.14 5.52
CA LEU A 31 -12.41 -10.40 5.19
C LEU A 31 -11.15 -11.17 5.61
N GLY A 32 -11.15 -11.82 6.77
CA GLY A 32 -10.06 -12.66 7.25
C GLY A 32 -9.81 -13.86 6.34
N VAL A 33 -10.88 -14.57 5.92
CA VAL A 33 -10.79 -15.70 4.98
C VAL A 33 -10.26 -15.23 3.62
N LEU A 34 -10.77 -14.13 3.09
CA LEU A 34 -10.27 -13.50 1.85
C LEU A 34 -8.79 -13.12 1.97
N GLY A 35 -8.38 -12.54 3.09
CA GLY A 35 -7.00 -12.17 3.38
C GLY A 35 -6.07 -13.38 3.40
N ILE A 36 -6.45 -14.46 4.08
CA ILE A 36 -5.70 -15.72 4.15
C ILE A 36 -5.62 -16.37 2.76
N TRP A 37 -6.74 -16.41 2.02
CA TRP A 37 -6.78 -16.93 0.66
C TRP A 37 -5.83 -16.15 -0.26
N TYR A 38 -5.88 -14.82 -0.22
CA TYR A 38 -5.03 -13.95 -1.01
C TYR A 38 -3.54 -14.08 -0.64
N TRP A 39 -3.24 -14.22 0.66
CA TRP A 39 -1.89 -14.51 1.17
C TRP A 39 -1.33 -15.82 0.60
N ARG A 40 -2.13 -16.89 0.62
CA ARG A 40 -1.75 -18.19 0.05
C ARG A 40 -1.60 -18.10 -1.47
N ARG A 41 -2.45 -17.35 -2.16
CA ARG A 41 -2.39 -17.17 -3.62
C ARG A 41 -1.12 -16.45 -4.06
N MET A 42 -0.70 -15.41 -3.33
CA MET A 42 0.57 -14.69 -3.58
C MET A 42 1.82 -15.56 -3.40
N GLY A 43 1.68 -16.73 -2.78
CA GLY A 43 2.77 -17.69 -2.65
C GLY A 43 3.23 -18.33 -3.96
N ARG A 44 2.36 -18.35 -4.99
CA ARG A 44 2.43 -19.29 -6.11
C ARG A 44 2.86 -18.66 -7.46
N GLY A 45 3.18 -17.36 -7.51
CA GLY A 45 3.43 -16.64 -8.76
C GLY A 45 4.78 -15.91 -8.80
N SER A 46 5.37 -15.86 -10.00
CA SER A 46 6.62 -15.25 -10.48
C SER A 46 6.79 -13.74 -10.23
N VAL A 47 6.28 -13.23 -9.12
CA VAL A 47 6.35 -11.81 -8.74
C VAL A 47 7.69 -11.56 -8.05
N PRO A 48 8.44 -10.50 -8.42
CA PRO A 48 9.71 -10.16 -7.79
C PRO A 48 9.62 -10.16 -6.26
N PRO A 49 10.62 -10.72 -5.54
CA PRO A 49 10.53 -10.98 -4.11
C PRO A 49 10.29 -9.72 -3.27
N ILE A 50 10.73 -8.55 -3.74
CA ILE A 50 10.50 -7.25 -3.10
C ILE A 50 9.02 -6.88 -3.10
N ARG A 51 8.32 -6.98 -4.24
CA ARG A 51 6.88 -6.69 -4.35
C ARG A 51 6.04 -7.65 -3.51
N ARG A 52 6.48 -8.89 -3.34
CA ARG A 52 5.82 -9.90 -2.50
C ARG A 52 5.92 -9.58 -1.01
N ARG A 53 7.06 -9.05 -0.54
CA ARG A 53 7.22 -8.62 0.86
C ARG A 53 6.32 -7.44 1.20
N LEU A 54 6.29 -6.41 0.33
CA LEU A 54 5.44 -5.22 0.52
C LEU A 54 3.94 -5.56 0.60
N ARG A 55 3.44 -6.41 -0.31
CA ARG A 55 2.04 -6.87 -0.26
C ARG A 55 1.70 -7.69 0.98
N ARG A 56 2.66 -8.48 1.47
CA ARG A 56 2.51 -9.23 2.74
C ARG A 56 2.46 -8.29 3.94
N THR A 57 3.35 -7.31 4.00
CA THR A 57 3.32 -6.31 5.07
C THR A 57 1.99 -5.55 5.06
N GLY A 58 1.50 -5.13 3.90
CA GLY A 58 0.18 -4.50 3.76
C GLY A 58 -0.98 -5.38 4.24
N LEU A 59 -0.97 -6.68 3.94
CA LEU A 59 -1.97 -7.64 4.46
C LEU A 59 -1.92 -7.77 5.99
N LEU A 60 -0.73 -7.82 6.58
CA LEU A 60 -0.58 -7.90 8.04
C LEU A 60 -1.11 -6.64 8.71
N LEU A 61 -0.79 -5.47 8.17
CA LEU A 61 -1.31 -4.19 8.64
C LEU A 61 -2.83 -4.10 8.48
N GLY A 62 -3.36 -4.53 7.34
CA GLY A 62 -4.82 -4.59 7.11
C GLY A 62 -5.53 -5.53 8.10
N GLY A 63 -4.96 -6.71 8.37
CA GLY A 63 -5.49 -7.64 9.36
C GLY A 63 -5.43 -7.10 10.78
N ALA A 64 -4.30 -6.50 11.18
CA ALA A 64 -4.17 -5.84 12.48
C ALA A 64 -5.18 -4.69 12.62
N GLY A 65 -5.33 -3.86 11.58
CA GLY A 65 -6.28 -2.75 11.55
C GLY A 65 -7.72 -3.23 11.68
N LEU A 66 -8.07 -4.31 10.98
CA LEU A 66 -9.39 -4.93 11.08
C LEU A 66 -9.71 -5.37 12.51
N VAL A 67 -8.74 -5.98 13.22
CA VAL A 67 -8.90 -6.38 14.63
C VAL A 67 -9.13 -5.16 15.53
N PHE A 68 -8.30 -4.13 15.41
CA PHE A 68 -8.43 -2.92 16.24
C PHE A 68 -9.73 -2.15 15.97
N ILE A 69 -10.14 -2.03 14.70
CA ILE A 69 -11.41 -1.38 14.33
C ILE A 69 -12.59 -2.16 14.93
N THR A 70 -12.57 -3.49 14.82
CA THR A 70 -13.63 -4.34 15.38
C THR A 70 -13.71 -4.21 16.90
N ALA A 71 -12.56 -4.20 17.57
CA ALA A 71 -12.48 -3.99 19.02
C ALA A 71 -13.05 -2.62 19.42
N ALA A 72 -12.62 -1.55 18.74
CA ALA A 72 -13.06 -0.18 19.00
C ALA A 72 -14.56 0.04 18.79
N VAL A 73 -15.13 -0.61 17.76
CA VAL A 73 -16.50 -0.39 17.31
C VAL A 73 -17.53 -1.29 18.02
N SER A 74 -17.17 -2.52 18.35
CA SER A 74 -18.13 -3.52 18.83
C SER A 74 -17.96 -3.92 20.29
N PHE A 75 -16.80 -3.68 20.91
CA PHE A 75 -16.52 -4.19 22.26
C PHE A 75 -16.20 -3.10 23.30
N LEU A 76 -15.94 -1.86 22.87
CA LEU A 76 -15.50 -0.78 23.75
C LEU A 76 -16.58 0.29 23.90
N ASP A 77 -17.36 0.22 24.99
CA ASP A 77 -18.38 1.22 25.29
C ASP A 77 -17.74 2.57 25.69
N PRO A 78 -17.94 3.65 24.90
CA PRO A 78 -17.38 4.95 25.20
C PRO A 78 -17.98 5.59 26.46
N ALA A 79 -19.17 5.18 26.91
CA ALA A 79 -19.79 5.73 28.12
C ALA A 79 -19.17 5.16 29.40
N VAL A 80 -18.65 3.92 29.34
CA VAL A 80 -18.10 3.22 30.51
C VAL A 80 -16.57 3.16 30.47
N GLN A 81 -15.97 3.04 29.27
CA GLN A 81 -14.54 2.75 29.07
C GLN A 81 -13.85 3.80 28.17
N GLN A 82 -14.00 5.08 28.49
CA GLN A 82 -13.47 6.21 27.69
C GLN A 82 -11.99 6.09 27.34
N ALA A 83 -11.13 5.79 28.32
CA ALA A 83 -9.69 5.70 28.09
C ALA A 83 -9.33 4.54 27.14
N ALA A 84 -9.97 3.38 27.31
CA ALA A 84 -9.73 2.22 26.46
C ALA A 84 -10.26 2.44 25.03
N TYR A 85 -11.42 3.10 24.89
CA TYR A 85 -11.97 3.51 23.60
C TYR A 85 -11.01 4.44 22.84
N LEU A 86 -10.46 5.46 23.51
CA LEU A 86 -9.48 6.37 22.92
C LEU A 86 -8.18 5.66 22.52
N ILE A 87 -7.65 4.77 23.38
CA ILE A 87 -6.45 3.99 23.07
C ILE A 87 -6.67 3.09 21.85
N ALA A 88 -7.84 2.47 21.73
CA ALA A 88 -8.18 1.64 20.58
C ALA A 88 -8.23 2.47 19.29
N TRP A 89 -8.84 3.65 19.31
CA TRP A 89 -8.82 4.56 18.15
C TRP A 89 -7.43 5.08 17.81
N LEU A 90 -6.59 5.37 18.79
CA LEU A 90 -5.18 5.70 18.56
C LEU A 90 -4.43 4.53 17.91
N ALA A 91 -4.68 3.30 18.34
CA ALA A 91 -4.11 2.11 17.72
C ALA A 91 -4.58 1.95 16.25
N VAL A 92 -5.87 2.19 15.97
CA VAL A 92 -6.41 2.21 14.60
C VAL A 92 -5.69 3.26 13.76
N LEU A 93 -5.58 4.51 14.24
CA LEU A 93 -4.90 5.59 13.54
C LEU A 93 -3.43 5.26 13.28
N PHE A 94 -2.74 4.67 14.27
CA PHE A 94 -1.35 4.24 14.12
C PHE A 94 -1.18 3.17 13.04
N VAL A 95 -2.07 2.18 13.02
CA VAL A 95 -2.06 1.12 12.00
C VAL A 95 -2.36 1.68 10.61
N VAL A 96 -3.32 2.59 10.49
CA VAL A 96 -3.64 3.27 9.23
C VAL A 96 -2.44 4.10 8.75
N LEU A 97 -1.80 4.86 9.64
CA LEU A 97 -0.60 5.63 9.32
C LEU A 97 0.54 4.72 8.83
N ALA A 98 0.80 3.64 9.54
CA ALA A 98 1.82 2.66 9.13
C ALA A 98 1.48 2.01 7.78
N ALA A 99 0.20 1.73 7.50
CA ALA A 99 -0.24 1.20 6.21
C ALA A 99 -0.02 2.21 5.08
N VAL A 100 -0.30 3.50 5.32
CA VAL A 100 -0.03 4.59 4.37
C VAL A 100 1.46 4.71 4.11
N LEU A 101 2.31 4.70 5.14
CA LEU A 101 3.77 4.75 4.97
C LEU A 101 4.28 3.58 4.12
N VAL A 102 3.81 2.36 4.39
CA VAL A 102 4.15 1.18 3.60
C VAL A 102 3.67 1.33 2.15
N ALA A 103 2.47 1.86 1.91
CA ALA A 103 1.95 2.10 0.57
C ALA A 103 2.77 3.16 -0.20
N VAL A 104 3.18 4.25 0.47
CA VAL A 104 4.06 5.27 -0.11
C VAL A 104 5.43 4.68 -0.45
N MET A 105 6.00 3.85 0.44
CA MET A 105 7.24 3.15 0.14
C MET A 105 7.10 2.20 -1.05
N ASP A 106 5.97 1.49 -1.18
CA ASP A 106 5.71 0.62 -2.33
C ASP A 106 5.63 1.42 -3.65
N ALA A 107 4.94 2.56 -3.62
CA ALA A 107 4.84 3.47 -4.75
C ALA A 107 6.22 4.02 -5.14
N ALA A 108 7.00 4.50 -4.18
CA ALA A 108 8.34 5.02 -4.41
C ALA A 108 9.30 3.96 -4.97
N VAL A 109 9.26 2.74 -4.44
CA VAL A 109 10.05 1.60 -4.95
C VAL A 109 9.61 1.24 -6.36
N THR A 110 8.31 1.25 -6.64
CA THR A 110 7.77 0.96 -7.98
C THR A 110 8.23 2.00 -9.00
N ILE A 111 8.19 3.30 -8.65
CA ILE A 111 8.66 4.39 -9.52
C ILE A 111 10.17 4.27 -9.77
N ARG A 112 10.98 4.06 -8.72
CA ARG A 112 12.44 3.90 -8.86
C ARG A 112 12.83 2.72 -9.73
N LEU A 113 12.12 1.59 -9.59
CA LEU A 113 12.35 0.42 -10.45
C LEU A 113 11.97 0.69 -11.90
N HIS A 114 10.88 1.43 -12.13
CA HIS A 114 10.46 1.81 -13.48
C HIS A 114 11.49 2.73 -14.14
N GLN A 115 11.98 3.76 -13.43
CA GLN A 115 13.03 4.65 -13.94
C GLN A 115 14.30 3.89 -14.34
N LYS A 116 14.78 2.96 -13.49
CA LYS A 116 15.94 2.12 -13.83
C LYS A 116 15.69 1.20 -15.02
N SER A 117 14.45 0.76 -15.24
CA SER A 117 14.11 -0.07 -16.40
C SER A 117 14.09 0.75 -17.69
N VAL A 118 13.57 1.97 -17.64
CA VAL A 118 13.51 2.90 -18.77
C VAL A 118 14.92 3.32 -19.19
N GLU A 119 15.77 3.67 -18.23
CA GLU A 119 17.16 4.05 -18.50
C GLU A 119 17.94 2.94 -19.22
N ARG A 120 17.78 1.68 -18.78
CA ARG A 120 18.42 0.53 -19.44
C ARG A 120 17.90 0.28 -20.85
N GLN A 121 16.60 0.53 -21.10
CA GLN A 121 16.02 0.40 -22.44
C GLN A 121 16.55 1.49 -23.37
N LEU A 122 16.60 2.74 -22.90
CA LEU A 122 17.14 3.87 -23.66
C LEU A 122 18.62 3.65 -24.05
N VAL A 123 19.45 3.16 -23.12
CA VAL A 123 20.84 2.82 -23.43
C VAL A 123 20.92 1.71 -24.49
N ARG A 124 20.07 0.68 -24.40
CA ARG A 124 20.07 -0.42 -25.36
C ARG A 124 19.63 0.03 -26.75
N ASP A 125 18.63 0.91 -26.83
CA ASP A 125 18.12 1.42 -28.09
C ASP A 125 19.11 2.40 -28.74
N ALA A 126 19.77 3.25 -27.94
CA ALA A 126 20.86 4.10 -28.42
C ALA A 126 22.04 3.29 -28.97
N LEU A 127 22.41 2.19 -28.31
CA LEU A 127 23.45 1.28 -28.81
C LEU A 127 23.04 0.57 -30.11
N ARG A 128 21.76 0.18 -30.24
CA ARG A 128 21.22 -0.40 -31.48
C ARG A 128 21.21 0.60 -32.64
N LEU A 129 20.76 1.82 -32.41
CA LEU A 129 20.80 2.92 -33.38
C LEU A 129 22.23 3.21 -33.85
N ARG A 130 23.18 3.29 -32.92
CA ARG A 130 24.60 3.49 -33.26
C ARG A 130 25.18 2.33 -34.07
N GLY A 131 24.76 1.09 -33.79
CA GLY A 131 25.15 -0.08 -34.58
C GLY A 131 24.59 -0.03 -36.01
N ALA A 132 23.33 0.34 -36.18
CA ALA A 132 22.68 0.46 -37.49
C ALA A 132 23.34 1.53 -38.37
N ILE A 133 23.56 2.74 -37.84
CA ILE A 133 24.21 3.85 -38.56
C ILE A 133 25.64 3.48 -38.99
N ARG A 134 26.37 2.75 -38.13
CA ARG A 134 27.74 2.31 -38.46
C ARG A 134 27.77 1.27 -39.58
N ASN A 135 26.78 0.40 -39.67
CA ASN A 135 26.69 -0.57 -40.77
C ASN A 135 26.34 0.11 -42.10
N GLU A 136 25.38 1.05 -42.11
CA GLU A 136 25.01 1.79 -43.33
C GLU A 136 26.16 2.65 -43.88
N GLY A 137 26.96 3.27 -42.99
CA GLY A 137 28.14 4.04 -43.39
C GLY A 137 29.27 3.19 -43.98
N GLY A 138 29.45 1.96 -43.50
CA GLY A 138 30.48 1.04 -44.00
C GLY A 138 30.17 0.44 -45.37
N ASP A 139 28.90 0.15 -45.66
CA ASP A 139 28.48 -0.38 -46.96
C ASP A 139 28.64 0.67 -48.08
N SER A 140 28.39 1.94 -47.78
CA SER A 140 28.51 3.04 -48.74
C SER A 140 29.97 3.32 -49.17
N GLU A 141 30.95 3.07 -48.31
CA GLU A 141 32.38 3.30 -48.58
C GLU A 141 33.03 2.10 -49.33
N SER A 142 32.44 0.91 -49.18
CA SER A 142 32.86 -0.29 -49.90
C SER A 142 32.42 -0.34 -51.37
N ASP A 143 31.32 0.35 -51.72
CA ASP A 143 30.81 0.42 -53.09
C ASP A 143 31.55 1.48 -53.93
N SER A 144 32.07 2.54 -53.31
CA SER A 144 32.85 3.58 -54.00
C SER A 144 34.29 3.21 -54.33
N SER A 145 34.79 2.07 -53.81
CA SER A 145 36.17 1.61 -53.97
C SER A 145 36.31 0.41 -54.93
N ARG A 146 35.25 0.07 -55.66
CA ARG A 146 35.27 -0.93 -56.74
C ARG A 146 35.77 -0.25 -58.03
N PRO A 147 37.00 -0.50 -58.50
CA PRO A 147 37.46 0.07 -59.75
C PRO A 147 36.74 -0.64 -60.90
N GLU A 148 36.06 0.12 -61.74
CA GLU A 148 35.55 -0.38 -63.01
C GLU A 148 36.75 -0.76 -63.89
N GLY A 149 36.84 -2.06 -64.19
CA GLY A 149 37.80 -2.63 -65.12
C GLY A 149 37.13 -2.96 -66.44
#